data_AF-A0A0C9WP50-F1
#
_entry.id   AF-A0A0C9WP50-F1
#
_cell.length_a   1.000
_cell.length_b   1.000
_cell.length_c   1.000
_cell.angle_alpha   90.00
_cell.angle_beta   90.00
_cell.angle_gamma   90.00
#
_symmetry.space_group_name_H-M   'P 1'
#
loop_
_entity.id
_entity.type
_entity.pdbx_description
1 polymer ?
#
loop_
_entity_poly.entity_id
_entity_poly.type
_entity_poly.pdbx_seq_one_letter_code
_entity_poly.pdbx_strand_id
1 'polypeptide(L)'
;MPDASAVCAAAGGLSSNPDISGPGVRIALYLQSLLSIVLIRYSPGDAPGAYWCMTSTALSLVISAIITSIQRSISLLDAIVVVYVLLLPILASAFGISEIISASESKHGLRKVHSPLLIIANWTRSVFTYSFAIYVWVTAPTFGSGPPECNTVTQLIFFGASLPAVGSGRVLNLVGWGLMTLLFLYRSIRGFGTILLALKALFSPSAGQTFLKPKRPVENEVHLEAVDTYNYGTGARTHRERAYRPRQVFHEVLKGMINQILGWAPSGEGRWYRTYGQAILTCLLAGWAIAMTELELVLNDQTSINSQWGFGQVLPLVLTIAPLFSLYENFLARHSAGPREESTRTVRFSIRGANGLQRPSTELDGLPEDYISQLSEELVETTKAPSPFAVITIDERDIYVTYDQQDTHNPDWGESFDVEVGDLSTVVVRIFDLKCMDAGRPSLIGYTTLLPFSVLPPPSAEAVGPVTQADEADAAPAVHAFQLVRDGATLHESTVSITLSMDTEGPLPPPKLPPRFRGLKGTREDRRVGIIKFRGKRFGSKKTTATETYWLA
;
A
#
# COMPACT_ATOMS: atom_id res chain seq x y z
N MET A 1 21.77 31.61 47.17
CA MET A 1 22.47 30.92 46.06
C MET A 1 22.63 31.94 44.95
N PRO A 2 23.79 32.05 44.29
CA PRO A 2 23.92 32.91 43.12
C PRO A 2 22.85 32.52 42.09
N ASP A 3 22.25 33.52 41.43
CA ASP A 3 21.25 33.28 40.39
C ASP A 3 21.87 32.41 39.29
N ALA A 4 21.31 31.22 39.07
CA ALA A 4 21.82 30.26 38.07
C ALA A 4 21.92 30.89 36.67
N SER A 5 21.03 31.83 36.34
CA SER A 5 21.07 32.62 35.11
C SER A 5 22.35 33.45 34.97
N ALA A 6 22.84 34.06 36.06
CA ALA A 6 24.06 34.86 36.05
C ALA A 6 25.31 33.98 35.86
N VAL A 7 25.34 32.78 36.46
CA VAL A 7 26.43 31.81 36.27
C VAL A 7 26.49 31.34 34.81
N CYS A 8 25.34 31.09 34.19
CA CYS A 8 25.27 30.67 32.79
C CYS A 8 25.63 31.77 31.80
N ALA A 9 25.20 33.01 32.08
CA ALA A 9 25.61 34.16 31.29
C ALA A 9 27.13 34.39 31.37
N ALA A 10 27.71 34.28 32.57
CA ALA A 10 29.15 34.39 32.78
C ALA A 10 29.96 33.28 32.10
N ALA A 11 29.38 32.08 31.94
CA ALA A 11 29.99 30.95 31.25
C ALA A 11 29.95 31.05 29.71
N GLY A 12 29.50 32.18 29.15
CA GLY A 12 29.42 32.39 27.70
C GLY A 12 28.14 31.86 27.05
N GLY A 13 27.11 31.56 27.84
CA GLY A 13 25.85 31.03 27.36
C GLY A 13 25.89 29.54 27.01
N LEU A 14 24.75 29.01 26.58
CA LEU A 14 24.65 27.63 26.10
C LEU A 14 25.34 27.53 24.73
N SER A 15 26.55 26.95 24.70
CA SER A 15 27.25 26.65 23.45
C SER A 15 26.40 25.70 22.61
N SER A 16 25.99 26.17 21.44
CA SER A 16 25.22 25.38 20.50
C SER A 16 26.05 24.99 19.28
N ASN A 17 25.78 23.79 18.78
CA ASN A 17 26.35 23.32 17.53
C ASN A 17 25.38 23.56 16.36
N PRO A 18 25.65 24.54 15.48
CA PRO A 18 24.78 24.87 14.36
C PRO A 18 24.65 23.72 13.34
N ASP A 19 25.57 22.75 13.29
CA ASP A 19 25.47 21.59 12.40
C ASP A 19 24.49 20.51 12.92
N ILE A 20 24.03 20.62 14.17
CA ILE A 20 23.13 19.64 14.80
C ILE A 20 21.73 20.22 14.98
N SER A 21 21.63 21.37 15.64
CA SER A 21 20.34 22.02 15.99
C SER A 21 20.03 23.23 15.10
N GLY A 22 20.91 23.55 14.15
CA GLY A 22 20.78 24.73 13.31
C GLY A 22 19.56 24.70 12.38
N PRO A 23 19.13 25.88 11.91
CA PRO A 23 17.88 26.04 11.17
C PRO A 23 17.84 25.19 9.90
N GLY A 24 18.95 25.01 9.18
CA GLY A 24 18.94 24.21 7.95
C GLY A 24 18.63 22.72 8.19
N VAL A 25 19.14 22.13 9.29
CA VAL A 25 18.81 20.74 9.67
C VAL A 25 17.33 20.62 10.02
N ARG A 26 16.80 21.58 10.81
CA ARG A 26 15.38 21.60 11.22
C ARG A 26 14.46 21.73 10.01
N ILE A 27 14.69 22.75 9.17
CA ILE A 27 13.91 23.01 7.94
C ILE A 27 13.94 21.79 7.02
N ALA A 28 15.12 21.18 6.83
CA ALA A 28 15.23 19.98 6.01
C ALA A 28 14.36 18.84 6.52
N LEU A 29 14.41 18.53 7.82
CA LEU A 29 13.61 17.45 8.40
C LEU A 29 12.11 17.77 8.42
N TYR A 30 11.74 19.04 8.60
CA TYR A 30 10.35 19.51 8.48
C TYR A 30 9.83 19.26 7.07
N LEU A 31 10.58 19.71 6.06
CA LEU A 31 10.21 19.61 4.67
C LEU A 31 10.22 18.14 4.18
N GLN A 32 11.23 17.36 4.54
CA GLN A 32 11.31 15.93 4.19
C GLN A 32 10.15 15.13 4.78
N SER A 33 9.78 15.40 6.04
CA SER A 33 8.66 14.72 6.69
C SER A 33 7.33 15.07 6.02
N LEU A 34 7.12 16.35 5.71
CA LEU A 34 5.93 16.82 4.99
C LEU A 34 5.86 16.24 3.57
N LEU A 35 6.93 16.36 2.79
CA LEU A 35 7.00 15.84 1.42
C LEU A 35 6.80 14.33 1.37
N SER A 36 7.34 13.58 2.35
CA SER A 36 7.12 12.14 2.43
C SER A 36 5.64 11.80 2.61
N ILE A 37 4.92 12.50 3.49
CA ILE A 37 3.47 12.29 3.70
C ILE A 37 2.70 12.65 2.42
N VAL A 38 3.04 13.77 1.79
CA VAL A 38 2.40 14.25 0.56
C VAL A 38 2.65 13.27 -0.59
N LEU A 39 3.87 12.79 -0.78
CA LEU A 39 4.22 11.83 -1.83
C LEU A 39 3.55 10.48 -1.62
N ILE A 40 3.53 9.94 -0.39
CA ILE A 40 2.80 8.70 -0.10
C ILE A 40 1.34 8.79 -0.56
N ARG A 41 0.74 9.98 -0.43
CA ARG A 41 -0.64 10.22 -0.82
C ARG A 41 -0.83 10.42 -2.33
N TYR A 42 0.04 11.20 -2.97
CA TYR A 42 -0.15 11.63 -4.37
C TYR A 42 0.65 10.84 -5.39
N SER A 43 1.80 10.29 -5.02
CA SER A 43 2.62 9.39 -5.84
C SER A 43 3.23 8.28 -4.95
N PRO A 44 2.46 7.25 -4.60
CA PRO A 44 2.98 6.13 -3.80
C PRO A 44 4.12 5.38 -4.50
N GLY A 45 4.26 5.53 -5.83
CA GLY A 45 5.37 5.00 -6.61
C GLY A 45 6.71 5.67 -6.29
N ASP A 46 6.71 7.00 -6.09
CA ASP A 46 7.92 7.79 -5.86
C ASP A 46 8.22 8.00 -4.36
N ALA A 47 7.23 7.74 -3.51
CA ALA A 47 7.34 7.82 -2.05
C ALA A 47 8.55 7.08 -1.44
N PRO A 48 8.97 5.89 -1.92
CA PRO A 48 10.13 5.19 -1.36
C PRO A 48 11.42 6.00 -1.42
N GLY A 49 11.63 6.82 -2.47
CA GLY A 49 12.80 7.68 -2.61
C GLY A 49 12.82 8.77 -1.54
N ALA A 50 11.70 9.48 -1.38
CA ALA A 50 11.52 10.49 -0.33
C ALA A 50 11.75 9.92 1.07
N TYR A 51 11.21 8.73 1.30
CA TYR A 51 11.31 8.04 2.57
C TYR A 51 12.76 7.60 2.88
N TRP A 52 13.52 7.21 1.85
CA TRP A 52 14.95 6.96 1.96
C TRP A 52 15.72 8.21 2.37
N CYS A 53 15.49 9.34 1.69
CA CYS A 53 16.13 10.62 2.02
C CYS A 53 15.86 11.00 3.48
N MET A 54 14.60 11.00 3.90
CA MET A 54 14.19 11.31 5.28
C MET A 54 14.84 10.36 6.29
N THR A 55 14.81 9.05 6.02
CA THR A 55 15.36 8.03 6.94
C THR A 55 16.86 8.18 7.09
N SER A 56 17.58 8.40 6.00
CA SER A 56 19.04 8.61 5.99
C SER A 56 19.44 9.89 6.71
N THR A 57 18.75 11.01 6.47
CA THR A 57 19.00 12.27 7.18
C THR A 57 18.78 12.13 8.68
N ALA A 58 17.65 11.54 9.09
CA ALA A 58 17.34 11.32 10.49
C ALA A 58 18.29 10.33 11.17
N LEU A 59 18.71 9.27 10.47
CA LEU A 59 19.71 8.32 10.97
C LEU A 59 21.08 8.98 11.15
N SER A 60 21.50 9.81 10.18
CA SER A 60 22.74 10.57 10.27
C SER A 60 22.71 11.55 11.45
N LEU A 61 21.60 12.27 11.62
CA LEU A 61 21.44 13.23 12.72
C LEU A 61 21.51 12.54 14.09
N VAL A 62 20.81 11.42 14.29
CA VAL A 62 20.84 10.72 15.58
C VAL A 62 22.22 10.14 15.88
N ILE A 63 22.94 9.61 14.88
CA ILE A 63 24.32 9.12 15.05
C ILE A 63 25.24 10.27 15.44
N SER A 64 25.17 11.40 14.71
CA SER A 64 25.96 12.59 15.03
C SER A 64 25.68 13.11 16.44
N ALA A 65 24.41 13.18 16.85
CA ALA A 65 24.03 13.61 18.19
C ALA A 65 24.51 12.65 19.30
N ILE A 66 24.50 11.33 19.04
CA ILE A 66 25.07 10.34 19.96
C ILE A 66 26.58 10.55 20.10
N ILE A 67 27.31 10.69 18.99
CA ILE A 67 28.77 10.87 18.99
C ILE A 67 29.15 12.16 19.71
N THR A 68 28.50 13.28 19.42
CA THR A 68 28.78 14.57 20.09
C THR A 68 28.35 14.57 21.55
N SER A 69 27.32 13.81 21.92
CA SER A 69 26.96 13.59 23.33
C SER A 69 28.04 12.82 24.08
N ILE A 70 28.61 11.77 23.49
CA ILE A 70 29.72 11.02 24.08
C ILE A 70 30.96 11.92 24.25
N GLN A 71 31.23 12.78 23.27
CA GLN A 71 32.31 13.77 23.33
C GLN A 71 32.02 14.93 24.29
N ARG A 72 30.82 15.00 24.86
CA ARG A 72 30.32 16.13 25.67
C ARG A 72 30.50 17.46 24.96
N SER A 73 30.23 17.51 23.65
CA SER A 73 30.31 18.73 22.84
C SER A 73 28.93 19.29 22.46
N ILE A 74 27.86 18.59 22.80
CA ILE A 74 26.46 19.00 22.58
C ILE A 74 25.84 19.55 23.88
N SER A 75 25.05 20.62 23.79
CA SER A 75 24.28 21.13 24.92
C SER A 75 23.02 20.28 25.19
N LEU A 76 22.43 20.38 26.39
CA LEU A 76 21.15 19.74 26.69
C LEU A 76 20.04 20.24 25.75
N LEU A 77 20.01 21.55 25.48
CA LEU A 77 19.01 22.15 24.59
C LEU A 77 19.12 21.62 23.17
N ASP A 78 20.32 21.52 22.60
CA ASP A 78 20.51 20.94 21.27
C ASP A 78 20.04 19.49 21.20
N ALA A 79 20.33 18.70 22.24
CA ALA A 79 19.89 17.31 22.30
C ALA A 79 18.36 17.19 22.40
N ILE A 80 17.70 18.08 23.16
CA ILE A 80 16.24 18.14 23.24
C ILE A 80 15.64 18.49 21.87
N VAL A 81 16.18 19.50 21.20
CA VAL A 81 15.76 19.91 19.85
C VAL A 81 15.91 18.75 18.86
N VAL A 82 17.05 18.05 18.87
CA VAL A 82 17.26 16.86 18.02
C VAL A 82 16.21 15.78 18.30
N VAL A 83 15.93 15.49 19.57
CA VAL A 83 14.92 14.50 19.97
C VAL A 83 13.53 14.86 19.45
N TYR A 84 13.13 16.13 19.52
CA TYR A 84 11.84 16.59 18.98
C TYR A 84 11.79 16.62 17.45
N VAL A 85 12.85 17.07 16.79
CA VAL A 85 12.90 17.08 15.32
C VAL A 85 12.86 15.64 14.78
N LEU A 86 13.52 14.68 15.44
CA LEU A 86 13.47 13.25 15.07
C LEU A 86 12.11 12.59 15.32
N LEU A 87 11.22 13.21 16.09
CA LEU A 87 9.84 12.76 16.24
C LEU A 87 9.07 12.85 14.92
N LEU A 88 9.37 13.84 14.06
CA LEU A 88 8.68 14.06 12.79
C LEU A 88 8.85 12.88 11.82
N PRO A 89 10.07 12.38 11.53
CA PRO A 89 10.27 11.14 10.79
C PRO A 89 9.62 9.92 11.44
N ILE A 90 9.52 9.85 12.77
CA ILE A 90 8.80 8.77 13.45
C ILE A 90 7.30 8.84 13.12
N LEU A 91 6.68 10.01 13.23
CA LEU A 91 5.27 10.19 12.88
C LEU A 91 5.04 9.90 11.40
N ALA A 92 5.83 10.50 10.50
CA ALA A 92 5.76 10.22 9.06
C ALA A 92 5.93 8.72 8.77
N SER A 93 6.80 8.02 9.51
CA SER A 93 7.00 6.58 9.35
C SER A 93 5.81 5.73 9.80
N ALA A 94 5.17 6.11 10.92
CA ALA A 94 4.05 5.38 11.49
C ALA A 94 2.82 5.45 10.57
N PHE A 95 2.52 6.64 10.04
CA PHE A 95 1.40 6.84 9.12
C PHE A 95 1.73 6.37 7.71
N GLY A 96 2.92 6.73 7.20
CA GLY A 96 3.33 6.42 5.84
C GLY A 96 3.40 4.94 5.53
N ILE A 97 4.01 4.13 6.40
CA ILE A 97 4.09 2.68 6.19
C ILE A 97 2.70 2.04 6.22
N SER A 98 1.79 2.52 7.09
CA SER A 98 0.45 1.97 7.18
C SER A 98 -0.35 2.17 5.88
N GLU A 99 -0.23 3.36 5.28
CA GLU A 99 -0.87 3.68 4.00
C GLU A 99 -0.23 2.91 2.85
N ILE A 100 1.10 2.85 2.76
CA ILE A 100 1.76 2.13 1.66
C ILE A 100 1.47 0.62 1.72
N ILE A 101 1.46 0.03 2.91
CA ILE A 101 1.07 -1.38 3.08
C ILE A 101 -0.39 -1.57 2.64
N SER A 102 -1.28 -0.64 2.98
CA SER A 102 -2.70 -0.73 2.59
C SER A 102 -2.95 -0.46 1.09
N ALA A 103 -2.18 0.43 0.48
CA ALA A 103 -2.26 0.78 -0.94
C ALA A 103 -1.67 -0.33 -1.83
N SER A 104 -0.58 -0.96 -1.38
CA SER A 104 0.00 -2.14 -2.03
C SER A 104 -0.88 -3.38 -1.92
N GLU A 105 -1.85 -3.42 -1.01
CA GLU A 105 -2.85 -4.49 -0.92
C GLU A 105 -4.05 -4.26 -1.84
N SER A 106 -4.04 -3.20 -2.68
CA SER A 106 -5.10 -3.00 -3.67
C SER A 106 -4.94 -3.97 -4.86
N LYS A 107 -5.94 -4.85 -4.92
CA LYS A 107 -6.33 -5.84 -5.93
C LYS A 107 -5.28 -6.82 -6.45
N HIS A 108 -4.24 -6.48 -7.21
CA HIS A 108 -3.46 -7.54 -7.89
C HIS A 108 -1.96 -7.28 -8.08
N GLY A 109 -1.42 -6.22 -7.49
CA GLY A 109 0.02 -5.99 -7.51
C GLY A 109 0.75 -7.00 -6.61
N LEU A 110 1.72 -7.72 -7.17
CA LEU A 110 2.87 -8.19 -6.39
C LEU A 110 3.23 -7.09 -5.40
N ARG A 111 3.34 -7.45 -4.11
CA ARG A 111 3.73 -6.51 -3.07
C ARG A 111 4.94 -5.77 -3.64
N LYS A 112 4.82 -4.46 -3.93
CA LYS A 112 5.98 -3.65 -4.35
C LYS A 112 6.81 -3.52 -3.09
N VAL A 113 7.58 -4.57 -2.85
CA VAL A 113 8.35 -4.79 -1.65
C VAL A 113 9.26 -3.59 -1.55
N HIS A 114 9.00 -2.83 -0.50
CA HIS A 114 9.93 -1.80 -0.09
C HIS A 114 11.27 -2.47 0.14
N SER A 115 12.31 -1.88 -0.41
CA SER A 115 13.68 -2.37 -0.29
C SER A 115 13.89 -2.90 1.14
N PRO A 116 14.28 -4.18 1.34
CA PRO A 116 14.47 -4.75 2.67
C PRO A 116 15.43 -3.91 3.52
N LEU A 117 16.37 -3.23 2.85
CA LEU A 117 17.28 -2.26 3.45
C LEU A 117 16.54 -1.08 4.09
N LEU A 118 15.47 -0.57 3.47
CA LEU A 118 14.68 0.56 3.99
C LEU A 118 13.95 0.18 5.27
N ILE A 119 13.42 -1.05 5.34
CA ILE A 119 12.74 -1.57 6.54
C ILE A 119 13.74 -1.61 7.71
N ILE A 120 14.94 -2.12 7.46
CA ILE A 120 16.00 -2.22 8.46
C ILE A 120 16.51 -0.84 8.86
N ALA A 121 16.80 0.04 7.89
CA ALA A 121 17.26 1.40 8.16
C ALA A 121 16.24 2.18 9.00
N ASN A 122 14.95 2.09 8.67
CA ASN A 122 13.89 2.76 9.43
C ASN A 122 13.73 2.17 10.84
N TRP A 123 13.87 0.85 10.99
CA TRP A 123 13.86 0.19 12.31
C TRP A 123 15.06 0.64 13.16
N THR A 124 16.28 0.57 12.61
CA THR A 124 17.52 1.00 13.28
C THR A 124 17.47 2.47 13.69
N ARG A 125 17.03 3.35 12.78
CA ARG A 125 16.80 4.77 13.07
C ARG A 125 15.86 4.95 14.26
N SER A 126 14.75 4.21 14.28
CA SER A 126 13.77 4.29 15.37
C SER A 126 14.40 3.83 16.70
N VAL A 127 15.11 2.70 16.71
CA VAL A 127 15.82 2.19 17.91
C VAL A 127 16.76 3.26 18.47
N PHE A 128 17.61 3.85 17.63
CA PHE A 128 18.55 4.88 18.06
C PHE A 128 17.84 6.14 18.55
N THR A 129 16.77 6.57 17.90
CA THR A 129 16.01 7.75 18.32
C THR A 129 15.38 7.55 19.70
N TYR A 130 14.68 6.43 19.92
CA TYR A 130 14.08 6.13 21.23
C TYR A 130 15.12 5.97 22.34
N SER A 131 16.22 5.29 22.03
CA SER A 131 17.32 5.09 22.99
C SER A 131 17.99 6.41 23.36
N PHE A 132 18.28 7.25 22.37
CA PHE A 132 18.87 8.57 22.59
C PHE A 132 17.93 9.49 23.37
N ALA A 133 16.64 9.52 23.04
CA ALA A 133 15.65 10.31 23.77
C ALA A 133 15.59 9.92 25.26
N ILE A 134 15.47 8.61 25.55
CA ILE A 134 15.48 8.14 26.95
C ILE A 134 16.80 8.54 27.63
N TYR A 135 17.94 8.33 26.97
CA TYR A 135 19.25 8.68 27.51
C TYR A 135 19.37 10.16 27.88
N VAL A 136 18.99 11.07 26.96
CA VAL A 136 19.00 12.53 27.19
C VAL A 136 18.15 12.89 28.41
N TRP A 137 16.92 12.37 28.51
CA TRP A 137 16.03 12.71 29.62
C TRP A 137 16.42 12.04 30.94
N VAL A 138 17.02 10.86 30.92
CA VAL A 138 17.57 10.20 32.12
C VAL A 138 18.76 11.00 32.66
N THR A 139 19.62 11.50 31.78
CA THR A 139 20.86 12.20 32.15
C THR A 139 20.75 13.72 32.14
N ALA A 140 19.56 14.28 31.87
CA ALA A 140 19.32 15.72 31.75
C ALA A 140 19.98 16.62 32.82
N PRO A 141 20.01 16.27 34.13
CA PRO A 141 20.68 17.11 35.13
C PRO A 141 22.19 17.31 34.87
N THR A 142 22.86 16.32 34.30
CA THR A 142 24.31 16.29 34.08
C THR A 142 24.68 16.20 32.61
N PHE A 143 23.74 16.44 31.70
CA PHE A 143 23.94 16.25 30.27
C PHE A 143 24.69 17.45 29.66
N GLY A 144 25.61 17.16 28.75
CA GLY A 144 26.24 18.14 27.86
C GLY A 144 27.59 18.68 28.32
N SER A 145 28.07 19.70 27.59
CA SER A 145 29.36 20.38 27.78
C SER A 145 29.34 21.42 28.91
N GLY A 146 28.17 21.99 29.20
CA GLY A 146 28.00 23.11 30.12
C GLY A 146 28.01 22.71 31.59
N PRO A 147 28.20 23.68 32.50
CA PRO A 147 28.05 23.44 33.93
C PRO A 147 26.62 22.99 34.25
N PRO A 148 26.43 21.98 35.13
CA PRO A 148 25.13 21.34 35.37
C PRO A 148 24.07 22.32 35.90
N GLU A 149 24.50 23.44 36.50
CA GLU A 149 23.62 24.52 36.95
C GLU A 149 22.82 25.13 35.79
N CYS A 150 23.37 25.15 34.57
CA CYS A 150 22.69 25.70 33.40
C CYS A 150 21.55 24.85 32.87
N ASN A 151 21.60 23.53 33.11
CA ASN A 151 20.52 22.63 32.73
C ASN A 151 19.23 22.93 33.52
N THR A 152 19.34 23.54 34.71
CA THR A 152 18.17 23.92 35.52
C THR A 152 17.43 25.14 34.98
N VAL A 153 18.12 25.99 34.21
CA VAL A 153 17.56 27.20 33.59
C VAL A 153 16.85 26.86 32.28
N THR A 154 17.20 25.74 31.62
CA THR A 154 16.58 25.31 30.37
C THR A 154 15.09 25.08 30.56
N GLN A 155 14.29 25.77 29.75
CA GLN A 155 12.84 25.69 29.77
C GLN A 155 12.34 24.84 28.60
N LEU A 156 11.53 23.84 28.92
CA LEU A 156 10.78 23.04 27.97
C LEU A 156 9.38 23.64 27.80
N ILE A 157 8.87 23.71 26.58
CA ILE A 157 7.47 24.06 26.36
C ILE A 157 6.65 22.80 26.13
N PHE A 158 5.55 22.67 26.87
CA PHE A 158 4.56 21.61 26.65
C PHE A 158 3.15 22.18 26.66
N PHE A 159 2.45 22.09 25.52
CA PHE A 159 1.16 22.75 25.27
C PHE A 159 1.10 24.23 25.70
N GLY A 160 2.15 25.00 25.39
CA GLY A 160 2.25 26.42 25.73
C GLY A 160 2.63 26.72 27.20
N ALA A 161 2.72 25.70 28.06
CA ALA A 161 3.26 25.87 29.41
C ALA A 161 4.78 25.72 29.39
N SER A 162 5.48 26.67 30.02
CA SER A 162 6.93 26.55 30.28
C SER A 162 7.16 25.68 31.51
N LEU A 163 7.95 24.63 31.36
CA LEU A 163 8.32 23.66 32.39
C LEU A 163 9.85 23.58 32.50
N PRO A 164 10.43 23.49 33.70
CA PRO A 164 11.88 23.28 33.83
C PRO A 164 12.28 21.91 33.24
N ALA A 165 13.27 21.90 32.36
CA ALA A 165 13.72 20.70 31.66
C ALA A 165 14.22 19.60 32.61
N VAL A 166 14.85 19.98 33.74
CA VAL A 166 15.34 19.05 34.78
C VAL A 166 14.26 18.63 35.79
N GLY A 167 13.17 19.39 35.90
CA GLY A 167 12.09 19.18 36.85
C GLY A 167 10.89 18.41 36.27
N SER A 168 9.73 19.06 36.24
CA SER A 168 8.49 18.45 35.72
C SER A 168 8.58 18.08 34.24
N GLY A 169 9.32 18.87 33.44
CA GLY A 169 9.56 18.58 32.03
C GLY A 169 10.28 17.25 31.80
N ARG A 170 11.24 16.91 32.68
CA ARG A 170 11.95 15.62 32.66
C ARG A 170 11.02 14.45 32.87
N VAL A 171 10.21 14.51 33.93
CA VAL A 171 9.30 13.41 34.30
C VAL A 171 8.27 13.19 33.19
N LEU A 172 7.67 14.28 32.70
CA LEU A 172 6.71 14.25 31.61
C LEU A 172 7.30 13.59 30.34
N ASN A 173 8.50 14.01 29.93
CA ASN A 173 9.16 13.44 28.76
C ASN A 173 9.61 11.98 28.96
N LEU A 174 10.09 11.61 30.14
CA LEU A 174 10.43 10.21 30.45
C LEU A 174 9.19 9.30 30.34
N VAL A 175 8.04 9.76 30.85
CA VAL A 175 6.77 9.02 30.71
C VAL A 175 6.36 8.94 29.24
N GLY A 176 6.39 10.06 28.51
CA GLY A 176 6.01 10.12 27.09
C GLY A 176 6.88 9.23 26.21
N TRP A 177 8.21 9.39 26.27
CA TRP A 177 9.17 8.58 25.52
C TRP A 177 9.19 7.13 25.99
N GLY A 178 8.96 6.85 27.27
CA GLY A 178 8.80 5.51 27.81
C GLY A 178 7.60 4.79 27.21
N LEU A 179 6.43 5.44 27.16
CA LEU A 179 5.22 4.91 26.53
C LEU A 179 5.44 4.66 25.03
N MET A 180 6.04 5.62 24.31
CA MET A 180 6.33 5.46 22.89
C MET A 180 7.32 4.32 22.63
N THR A 181 8.32 4.14 23.49
CA THR A 181 9.27 3.03 23.41
C THR A 181 8.57 1.69 23.65
N LEU A 182 7.65 1.59 24.61
CA LEU A 182 6.84 0.39 24.83
C LEU A 182 5.98 0.05 23.60
N LEU A 183 5.34 1.04 22.99
CA LEU A 183 4.57 0.85 21.76
C LEU A 183 5.48 0.40 20.59
N PHE A 184 6.67 0.98 20.47
CA PHE A 184 7.66 0.58 19.48
C PHE A 184 8.16 -0.86 19.69
N LEU A 185 8.43 -1.26 20.94
CA LEU A 185 8.82 -2.62 21.29
C LEU A 185 7.70 -3.61 20.99
N TYR A 186 6.46 -3.31 21.38
CA TYR A 186 5.30 -4.12 21.04
C TYR A 186 5.15 -4.32 19.53
N ARG A 187 5.27 -3.24 18.75
CA ARG A 187 5.25 -3.28 17.28
C ARG A 187 6.40 -4.12 16.72
N SER A 188 7.61 -3.96 17.27
CA SER A 188 8.81 -4.69 16.84
C SER A 188 8.70 -6.18 17.12
N ILE A 189 8.15 -6.58 18.28
CA ILE A 189 7.91 -7.98 18.64
C ILE A 189 6.89 -8.60 17.68
N ARG A 190 5.77 -7.91 17.43
CA ARG A 190 4.76 -8.37 16.45
C ARG A 190 5.31 -8.46 15.03
N GLY A 191 6.21 -7.55 14.65
CA GLY A 191 6.84 -7.47 13.33
C GLY A 191 8.16 -8.23 13.18
N PHE A 192 8.62 -8.95 14.20
CA PHE A 192 9.97 -9.52 14.26
C PHE A 192 10.26 -10.47 13.10
N GLY A 193 9.26 -11.27 12.70
CA GLY A 193 9.40 -12.16 11.53
C GLY A 193 9.66 -11.40 10.23
N THR A 194 9.06 -10.22 10.04
CA THR A 194 9.30 -9.39 8.86
C THR A 194 10.69 -8.75 8.90
N ILE A 195 11.16 -8.33 10.08
CA ILE A 195 12.51 -7.77 10.25
C ILE A 195 13.57 -8.84 9.97
N LEU A 196 13.41 -10.05 10.52
CA LEU A 196 14.31 -11.16 10.26
C LEU A 196 14.32 -11.57 8.79
N LEU A 197 13.15 -11.62 8.14
CA LEU A 197 13.06 -11.95 6.72
C LEU A 197 13.71 -10.86 5.86
N ALA A 198 13.52 -9.58 6.19
CA ALA A 198 14.20 -8.47 5.52
C ALA A 198 15.72 -8.56 5.69
N LEU A 199 16.19 -8.91 6.89
CA LEU A 199 17.62 -9.07 7.16
C LEU A 199 18.21 -10.22 6.36
N LYS A 200 17.52 -11.37 6.33
CA LYS A 200 17.93 -12.51 5.49
C LYS A 200 17.91 -12.15 4.00
N ALA A 201 16.92 -11.37 3.55
CA ALA A 201 16.81 -10.93 2.17
C ALA A 201 17.97 -10.01 1.72
N LEU A 202 18.61 -9.27 2.63
CA LEU A 202 19.81 -8.48 2.30
C LEU A 202 21.02 -9.34 1.94
N PHE A 203 21.15 -10.52 2.55
CA PHE A 203 22.33 -11.38 2.40
C PHE A 203 22.05 -12.65 1.60
N SER A 204 20.80 -12.92 1.20
CA SER A 204 20.43 -14.13 0.47
C SER A 204 19.43 -13.86 -0.65
N PRO A 205 19.76 -14.15 -1.92
CA PRO A 205 18.84 -14.04 -3.05
C PRO A 205 17.57 -14.88 -2.88
N SER A 206 17.71 -16.08 -2.28
CA SER A 206 16.58 -16.98 -2.01
C SER A 206 15.58 -16.39 -1.00
N ALA A 207 16.09 -15.72 0.03
CA ALA A 207 15.27 -15.00 0.99
C ALA A 207 14.65 -13.75 0.36
N GLY A 208 15.35 -13.09 -0.57
CA GLY A 208 14.82 -12.00 -1.39
C GLY A 208 13.59 -12.44 -2.20
N GLN A 209 13.69 -13.56 -2.92
CA GLN A 209 12.54 -14.13 -3.63
C GLN A 209 11.42 -14.53 -2.67
N THR A 210 11.74 -15.12 -1.52
CA THR A 210 10.75 -15.48 -0.50
C THR A 210 10.06 -14.25 0.10
N PHE A 211 10.78 -13.13 0.23
CA PHE A 211 10.23 -11.86 0.68
C PHE A 211 9.25 -11.26 -0.35
N LEU A 212 9.51 -11.48 -1.64
CA LEU A 212 8.60 -11.12 -2.74
C LEU A 212 7.38 -12.04 -2.83
N LYS A 213 7.49 -13.30 -2.37
CA LYS A 213 6.36 -14.24 -2.38
C LYS A 213 5.25 -13.76 -1.44
N PRO A 214 3.98 -13.88 -1.85
CA PRO A 214 2.85 -13.58 -0.96
C PRO A 214 2.90 -14.50 0.28
N LYS A 215 2.61 -13.94 1.46
CA LYS A 215 2.71 -14.65 2.76
C LYS A 215 1.81 -15.89 2.84
N ARG A 216 0.77 -15.96 2.01
CA ARG A 216 -0.07 -17.14 1.83
C ARG A 216 -0.10 -17.48 0.34
N PRO A 217 0.08 -18.76 -0.03
CA PRO A 217 -0.14 -19.18 -1.41
C PRO A 217 -1.58 -18.82 -1.83
N VAL A 218 -1.78 -18.71 -3.13
CA VAL A 218 -3.13 -18.51 -3.68
C VAL A 218 -3.93 -19.77 -3.37
N GLU A 219 -4.82 -19.74 -2.38
CA GLU A 219 -5.82 -20.82 -2.27
C GLU A 219 -6.87 -20.56 -3.37
N ASN A 220 -7.07 -21.55 -4.24
CA ASN A 220 -8.06 -21.53 -5.30
C ASN A 220 -9.44 -21.81 -4.66
N GLU A 221 -10.00 -20.79 -4.02
CA GLU A 221 -11.32 -20.85 -3.39
C GLU A 221 -12.31 -19.97 -4.16
N VAL A 222 -13.55 -20.45 -4.27
CA VAL A 222 -14.69 -19.64 -4.72
C VAL A 222 -15.56 -19.37 -3.50
N HIS A 223 -15.87 -18.09 -3.27
CA HIS A 223 -16.90 -17.70 -2.34
C HIS A 223 -18.18 -17.38 -3.09
N LEU A 224 -19.27 -17.98 -2.66
CA LEU A 224 -20.62 -17.57 -3.03
C LEU A 224 -21.14 -16.71 -1.89
N GLU A 225 -21.27 -15.40 -2.11
CA GLU A 225 -21.86 -14.48 -1.14
C GLU A 225 -23.31 -14.22 -1.49
N ALA A 226 -24.21 -14.67 -0.63
CA ALA A 226 -25.59 -14.25 -0.62
C ALA A 226 -25.75 -13.08 0.35
N VAL A 227 -26.08 -11.90 -0.18
CA VAL A 227 -26.31 -10.69 0.62
C VAL A 227 -27.80 -10.40 0.67
N ASP A 228 -28.36 -10.54 1.87
CA ASP A 228 -29.70 -10.10 2.20
C ASP A 228 -29.66 -8.77 2.93
N THR A 229 -30.18 -7.72 2.29
CA THR A 229 -30.34 -6.40 2.90
C THR A 229 -31.80 -6.14 3.19
N TYR A 230 -32.12 -5.87 4.46
CA TYR A 230 -33.43 -5.42 4.90
C TYR A 230 -33.36 -3.98 5.39
N ASN A 231 -34.11 -3.09 4.74
CA ASN A 231 -34.23 -1.70 5.15
C ASN A 231 -35.43 -1.51 6.08
N TYR A 232 -35.20 -1.11 7.33
CA TYR A 232 -36.28 -0.95 8.31
C TYR A 232 -37.16 0.28 8.04
N GLY A 233 -36.68 1.26 7.28
CA GLY A 233 -37.44 2.47 6.93
C GLY A 233 -38.42 2.24 5.78
N THR A 234 -38.04 1.47 4.76
CA THR A 234 -38.87 1.22 3.57
C THR A 234 -39.55 -0.14 3.57
N GLY A 235 -39.10 -1.09 4.40
CA GLY A 235 -39.55 -2.48 4.37
C GLY A 235 -39.01 -3.29 3.18
N ALA A 236 -38.22 -2.69 2.30
CA ALA A 236 -37.67 -3.37 1.12
C ALA A 236 -36.64 -4.44 1.51
N ARG A 237 -36.72 -5.59 0.85
CA ARG A 237 -35.70 -6.65 0.84
C ARG A 237 -34.99 -6.63 -0.49
N THR A 238 -33.67 -6.61 -0.47
CA THR A 238 -32.85 -6.87 -1.66
C THR A 238 -31.98 -8.08 -1.39
N HIS A 239 -32.09 -9.05 -2.28
CA HIS A 239 -31.23 -10.23 -2.32
C HIS A 239 -30.24 -10.05 -3.46
N ARG A 240 -28.96 -10.26 -3.20
CA ARG A 240 -27.91 -10.25 -4.23
C ARG A 240 -26.99 -11.42 -3.98
N GLU A 241 -26.94 -12.34 -4.92
CA GLU A 241 -25.91 -13.37 -4.96
C GLU A 241 -24.74 -12.87 -5.79
N ARG A 242 -23.54 -13.08 -5.28
CA ARG A 242 -22.30 -12.77 -5.98
C ARG A 242 -21.33 -13.91 -5.74
N ALA A 243 -21.01 -14.64 -6.80
CA ALA A 243 -19.81 -15.46 -6.79
C ALA A 243 -18.60 -14.53 -6.92
N TYR A 244 -17.67 -14.60 -5.98
CA TYR A 244 -16.39 -13.91 -6.07
C TYR A 244 -15.27 -14.77 -5.49
N ARG A 245 -14.05 -14.60 -5.98
CA ARG A 245 -12.89 -15.16 -5.29
C ARG A 245 -12.49 -14.25 -4.12
N PRO A 246 -12.05 -14.79 -2.97
CA PRO A 246 -11.64 -14.00 -1.79
C PRO A 246 -10.65 -12.89 -2.11
N ARG A 247 -9.88 -13.06 -3.19
CA ARG A 247 -8.93 -12.07 -3.68
C ARG A 247 -9.54 -10.77 -4.21
N GLN A 248 -10.82 -10.73 -4.58
CA GLN A 248 -11.52 -9.47 -4.87
C GLN A 248 -12.11 -8.79 -3.62
N VAL A 249 -12.34 -9.52 -2.52
CA VAL A 249 -13.07 -9.05 -1.33
C VAL A 249 -12.20 -8.95 -0.07
N PHE A 250 -10.92 -9.33 -0.13
CA PHE A 250 -9.98 -9.04 0.97
C PHE A 250 -9.92 -7.54 1.29
N HIS A 251 -10.18 -6.68 0.29
CA HIS A 251 -10.35 -5.24 0.50
C HIS A 251 -11.61 -4.88 1.31
N GLU A 252 -12.73 -5.62 1.23
CA GLU A 252 -13.94 -5.39 2.04
C GLU A 252 -13.79 -5.93 3.47
N VAL A 253 -13.13 -7.08 3.64
CA VAL A 253 -12.92 -7.73 4.95
C VAL A 253 -11.83 -7.02 5.75
N LEU A 254 -10.72 -6.61 5.12
CA LEU A 254 -9.66 -5.85 5.79
C LEU A 254 -10.08 -4.40 6.05
N LYS A 255 -10.89 -3.80 5.16
CA LYS A 255 -11.56 -2.51 5.43
C LYS A 255 -12.56 -2.66 6.57
N GLY A 256 -13.23 -3.81 6.71
CA GLY A 256 -14.04 -4.18 7.87
C GLY A 256 -13.24 -4.33 9.18
N MET A 257 -12.07 -4.99 9.16
CA MET A 257 -11.21 -5.13 10.35
C MET A 257 -10.50 -3.83 10.74
N ILE A 258 -10.04 -3.02 9.77
CA ILE A 258 -9.45 -1.70 10.05
C ILE A 258 -10.53 -0.73 10.55
N ASN A 259 -11.77 -0.83 10.05
CA ASN A 259 -12.92 -0.14 10.63
C ASN A 259 -13.25 -0.62 12.06
N GLN A 260 -12.78 -1.79 12.48
CA GLN A 260 -12.95 -2.32 13.84
C GLN A 260 -11.86 -1.82 14.80
N ILE A 261 -10.63 -1.58 14.31
CA ILE A 261 -9.51 -1.05 15.09
C ILE A 261 -9.55 0.50 15.19
N LEU A 262 -10.02 1.18 14.14
CA LEU A 262 -10.26 2.64 14.14
C LEU A 262 -11.72 3.03 14.48
N GLY A 263 -12.60 2.04 14.67
CA GLY A 263 -14.03 2.23 14.97
C GLY A 263 -14.37 2.76 16.36
N TRP A 264 -13.36 3.09 17.17
CA TRP A 264 -13.57 3.86 18.40
C TRP A 264 -13.83 5.35 18.15
N ALA A 265 -13.64 5.85 16.92
CA ALA A 265 -14.13 7.16 16.51
C ALA A 265 -15.59 7.04 16.01
N PRO A 266 -16.53 7.86 16.52
CA PRO A 266 -17.96 7.73 16.23
C PRO A 266 -18.28 7.94 14.73
N SER A 267 -18.63 6.83 14.06
CA SER A 267 -19.59 6.66 12.95
C SER A 267 -19.61 7.64 11.76
N GLY A 268 -18.51 8.30 11.42
CA GLY A 268 -18.37 8.96 10.12
C GLY A 268 -17.89 7.98 9.06
N GLU A 269 -18.78 7.23 8.40
CA GLU A 269 -18.47 6.25 7.34
C GLU A 269 -17.85 6.83 6.05
N GLY A 270 -17.49 8.11 6.03
CA GLY A 270 -16.90 8.75 4.87
C GLY A 270 -15.50 8.22 4.57
N ARG A 271 -15.30 7.70 3.36
CA ARG A 271 -13.97 7.53 2.71
C ARG A 271 -13.11 8.78 2.92
N TRP A 272 -13.75 9.95 2.99
CA TRP A 272 -13.14 11.23 3.33
C TRP A 272 -12.47 11.25 4.72
N TYR A 273 -13.13 10.82 5.79
CA TYR A 273 -12.57 10.88 7.15
C TYR A 273 -11.36 9.97 7.31
N ARG A 274 -11.40 8.76 6.74
CA ARG A 274 -10.25 7.84 6.80
C ARG A 274 -9.06 8.40 6.01
N THR A 275 -9.33 8.96 4.83
CA THR A 275 -8.28 9.41 3.90
C THR A 275 -7.69 10.77 4.28
N TYR A 276 -8.54 11.73 4.62
CA TYR A 276 -8.13 13.09 4.97
C TYR A 276 -7.93 13.24 6.47
N GLY A 277 -8.68 12.54 7.33
CA GLY A 277 -8.54 12.66 8.78
C GLY A 277 -7.18 12.19 9.29
N GLN A 278 -6.61 11.11 8.72
CA GLN A 278 -5.24 10.69 9.06
C GLN A 278 -4.20 11.71 8.61
N ALA A 279 -4.31 12.22 7.38
CA ALA A 279 -3.41 13.24 6.87
C ALA A 279 -3.51 14.54 7.69
N ILE A 280 -4.73 15.00 8.00
CA ILE A 280 -5.00 16.17 8.83
C ILE A 280 -4.42 15.96 10.23
N LEU A 281 -4.67 14.82 10.88
CA LEU A 281 -4.11 14.52 12.20
C LEU A 281 -2.59 14.51 12.15
N THR A 282 -1.98 13.91 11.13
CA THR A 282 -0.53 13.87 10.97
C THR A 282 0.04 15.27 10.76
N CYS A 283 -0.59 16.08 9.90
CA CYS A 283 -0.20 17.48 9.67
C CYS A 283 -0.37 18.33 10.93
N LEU A 284 -1.42 18.10 11.72
CA LEU A 284 -1.64 18.79 13.00
C LEU A 284 -0.57 18.41 14.03
N LEU A 285 -0.26 17.12 14.17
CA LEU A 285 0.81 16.64 15.06
C LEU A 285 2.18 17.14 14.62
N ALA A 286 2.46 17.16 13.32
CA ALA A 286 3.69 17.69 12.76
C ALA A 286 3.80 19.21 12.97
N GLY A 287 2.73 19.96 12.66
CA GLY A 287 2.67 21.40 12.88
C GLY A 287 2.80 21.76 14.36
N TRP A 288 2.20 20.97 15.25
CA TRP A 288 2.39 21.08 16.68
C TRP A 288 3.87 20.84 17.05
N ALA A 289 4.49 19.74 16.64
CA ALA A 289 5.89 19.45 16.96
C ALA A 289 6.85 20.55 16.46
N ILE A 290 6.62 21.10 15.25
CA ILE A 290 7.38 22.23 14.70
C ILE A 290 7.19 23.47 15.57
N ALA A 291 5.94 23.85 15.86
CA ALA A 291 5.64 25.04 16.67
C ALA A 291 6.25 24.97 18.06
N MET A 292 6.20 23.79 18.70
CA MET A 292 6.79 23.57 20.02
C MET A 292 8.31 23.67 19.99
N THR A 293 8.96 23.09 18.96
CA THR A 293 10.41 23.15 18.79
C THR A 293 10.90 24.58 18.58
N GLU A 294 10.25 25.34 17.70
CA GLU A 294 10.65 26.73 17.43
C GLU A 294 10.36 27.66 18.61
N LEU A 295 9.23 27.47 19.31
CA LEU A 295 8.92 28.26 20.49
C LEU A 295 9.91 27.96 21.64
N GLU A 296 10.33 26.71 21.81
CA GLU A 296 11.35 26.31 22.79
C GLU A 296 12.68 27.02 22.53
N LEU A 297 13.09 27.13 21.25
CA LEU A 297 14.30 27.87 20.88
C LEU A 297 14.19 29.38 21.15
N VAL A 298 13.03 29.97 20.90
CA VAL A 298 12.78 31.39 21.19
C VAL A 298 12.83 31.66 22.71
N LEU A 299 12.24 30.79 23.53
CA LEU A 299 12.25 30.98 24.99
C LEU A 299 13.62 30.80 25.64
N ASN A 300 14.49 29.98 25.06
CA ASN A 300 15.85 29.77 25.58
C ASN A 300 16.88 30.75 24.95
N ASP A 301 16.42 31.86 24.36
CA ASP A 301 17.21 32.95 23.77
C ASP A 301 18.30 32.49 22.78
N GLN A 302 17.96 31.50 21.96
CA GLN A 302 18.90 30.88 21.02
C GLN A 302 18.92 31.53 19.63
N THR A 303 18.60 32.83 19.57
CA THR A 303 18.47 33.55 18.30
C THR A 303 19.80 33.70 17.55
N SER A 304 20.92 33.71 18.27
CA SER A 304 22.26 33.84 17.70
C SER A 304 22.68 32.65 16.84
N ILE A 305 22.24 31.43 17.16
CA ILE A 305 22.52 30.21 16.37
C ILE A 305 21.97 30.33 14.95
N ASN A 306 20.82 31.00 14.79
CA ASN A 306 20.15 31.07 13.49
C ASN A 306 20.94 31.85 12.43
N SER A 307 22.02 32.56 12.83
CA SER A 307 22.89 33.30 11.92
C SER A 307 24.02 32.46 11.32
N GLN A 308 24.33 31.29 11.89
CA GLN A 308 25.47 30.47 11.48
C GLN A 308 25.03 29.34 10.55
N TRP A 309 25.69 29.25 9.39
CA TRP A 309 25.48 28.20 8.41
C TRP A 309 26.71 27.31 8.31
N GLY A 310 26.53 26.02 8.54
CA GLY A 310 27.57 25.01 8.40
C GLY A 310 27.24 23.96 7.33
N PHE A 311 28.23 23.16 6.96
CA PHE A 311 28.06 22.10 5.96
C PHE A 311 27.02 21.06 6.40
N GLY A 312 26.92 20.80 7.71
CA GLY A 312 25.94 19.87 8.28
C GLY A 312 24.49 20.32 8.08
N GLN A 313 24.25 21.61 7.84
CA GLN A 313 22.92 22.17 7.53
C GLN A 313 22.58 22.11 6.03
N VAL A 314 23.58 22.28 5.16
CA VAL A 314 23.38 22.31 3.70
C VAL A 314 23.06 20.91 3.16
N LEU A 315 23.76 19.88 3.65
CA LEU A 315 23.58 18.52 3.14
C LEU A 315 22.14 17.98 3.31
N PRO A 316 21.48 18.09 4.49
CA PRO A 316 20.06 17.74 4.64
C PRO A 316 19.13 18.51 3.70
N LEU A 317 19.40 19.79 3.45
CA LEU A 317 18.61 20.60 2.51
C LEU A 317 18.76 20.12 1.07
N VAL A 318 19.97 19.74 0.65
CA VAL A 318 20.19 19.14 -0.67
C VAL A 318 19.39 17.83 -0.80
N LEU A 319 19.32 17.03 0.26
CA LEU A 319 18.52 15.80 0.28
C LEU A 319 17.00 16.05 0.20
N THR A 320 16.51 17.28 0.39
CA THR A 320 15.09 17.62 0.17
C THR A 320 14.76 17.87 -1.30
N ILE A 321 15.77 18.07 -2.15
CA ILE A 321 15.57 18.34 -3.59
C ILE A 321 14.93 17.12 -4.27
N ALA A 322 15.43 15.91 -4.01
CA ALA A 322 14.90 14.69 -4.61
C ALA A 322 13.38 14.52 -4.42
N PRO A 323 12.81 14.54 -3.19
CA PRO A 323 11.36 14.43 -3.02
C PRO A 323 10.59 15.61 -3.59
N LEU A 324 11.18 16.82 -3.62
CA LEU A 324 10.56 17.98 -4.25
C LEU A 324 10.40 17.76 -5.77
N PHE A 325 11.44 17.27 -6.44
CA PHE A 325 11.42 16.96 -7.87
C PHE A 325 10.42 15.85 -8.18
N SER A 326 10.37 14.76 -7.41
CA SER A 326 9.36 13.72 -7.61
C SER A 326 7.93 14.25 -7.46
N LEU A 327 7.70 15.16 -6.51
CA LEU A 327 6.39 15.78 -6.34
C LEU A 327 6.05 16.70 -7.52
N TYR A 328 7.02 17.47 -7.99
CA TYR A 328 6.89 18.37 -9.13
C TYR A 328 6.64 17.60 -10.44
N GLU A 329 7.38 16.51 -10.69
CA GLU A 329 7.18 15.63 -11.83
C GLU A 329 5.78 15.00 -11.82
N ASN A 330 5.29 14.54 -10.67
CA ASN A 330 3.92 14.04 -10.56
C ASN A 330 2.88 15.16 -10.82
N PHE A 331 3.15 16.39 -10.37
CA PHE A 331 2.26 17.53 -10.66
C PHE A 331 2.26 17.87 -12.16
N LEU A 332 3.44 17.92 -12.79
CA LEU A 332 3.58 18.14 -14.22
C LEU A 332 2.94 17.01 -15.02
N ALA A 333 3.20 15.74 -14.68
CA ALA A 333 2.59 14.59 -15.32
C ALA A 333 1.05 14.64 -15.26
N ARG A 334 0.47 15.17 -14.18
CA ARG A 334 -0.98 15.40 -14.07
C ARG A 334 -1.49 16.56 -14.90
N HIS A 335 -0.67 17.58 -15.14
CA HIS A 335 -1.03 18.73 -15.99
C HIS A 335 -0.79 18.44 -17.48
N SER A 336 0.21 17.63 -17.80
CA SER A 336 0.58 17.24 -19.15
C SER A 336 -0.15 15.99 -19.64
N ALA A 337 -0.67 15.17 -18.72
CA ALA A 337 -1.76 14.27 -19.07
C ALA A 337 -2.84 15.15 -19.68
N GLY A 338 -3.17 14.91 -20.96
CA GLY A 338 -4.16 15.68 -21.70
C GLY A 338 -5.53 15.71 -20.98
N PRO A 339 -6.57 16.32 -21.57
CA PRO A 339 -7.90 16.30 -20.97
C PRO A 339 -8.19 14.89 -20.46
N ARG A 340 -8.34 14.76 -19.13
CA ARG A 340 -8.63 13.47 -18.49
C ARG A 340 -9.79 12.89 -19.27
N GLU A 341 -9.65 11.65 -19.75
CA GLU A 341 -10.76 10.93 -20.35
C GLU A 341 -11.88 10.86 -19.30
N GLU A 342 -12.79 11.85 -19.33
CA GLU A 342 -13.88 11.96 -18.36
C GLU A 342 -14.93 10.87 -18.62
N SER A 343 -14.86 10.18 -19.76
CA SER A 343 -15.71 9.05 -20.09
C SER A 343 -15.00 7.72 -19.88
N THR A 344 -14.81 7.31 -18.63
CA THR A 344 -14.69 5.86 -18.35
C THR A 344 -16.02 5.21 -18.67
N ARG A 345 -16.03 4.19 -19.55
CA ARG A 345 -17.23 3.42 -19.86
C ARG A 345 -17.10 2.04 -19.22
N THR A 346 -18.19 1.52 -18.67
CA THR A 346 -18.19 0.14 -18.19
C THR A 346 -18.40 -0.77 -19.40
N VAL A 347 -17.43 -1.63 -19.67
CA VAL A 347 -17.48 -2.65 -20.73
C VAL A 347 -17.50 -4.01 -20.06
N ARG A 348 -18.46 -4.84 -20.44
CA ARG A 348 -18.53 -6.24 -20.09
C ARG A 348 -17.60 -7.04 -20.98
N PHE A 349 -16.49 -7.48 -20.40
CA PHE A 349 -15.50 -8.32 -21.03
C PHE A 349 -15.81 -9.78 -20.74
N SER A 350 -16.14 -10.60 -21.75
CA SER A 350 -16.34 -12.04 -21.53
C SER A 350 -15.32 -12.88 -22.29
N ILE A 351 -14.56 -13.69 -21.57
CA ILE A 351 -13.67 -14.69 -22.15
C ILE A 351 -14.46 -15.98 -22.28
N ARG A 352 -14.77 -16.36 -23.52
CA ARG A 352 -15.51 -17.59 -23.80
C ARG A 352 -14.60 -18.81 -23.68
N GLY A 353 -13.45 -18.79 -24.35
CA GLY A 353 -12.56 -19.93 -24.40
C GLY A 353 -11.29 -19.65 -25.19
N ALA A 354 -10.50 -20.69 -25.41
CA ALA A 354 -9.39 -20.68 -26.35
C ALA A 354 -9.35 -22.01 -27.11
N ASN A 355 -8.68 -22.02 -28.26
CA ASN A 355 -8.51 -23.21 -29.08
C ASN A 355 -7.04 -23.42 -29.42
N GLY A 356 -6.63 -24.68 -29.55
CA GLY A 356 -5.29 -25.07 -30.02
C GLY A 356 -4.17 -24.58 -29.12
N LEU A 357 -4.38 -24.50 -27.81
CA LEU A 357 -3.35 -24.09 -26.87
C LEU A 357 -2.26 -25.16 -26.75
N GLN A 358 -1.01 -24.80 -26.99
CA GLN A 358 0.13 -25.71 -26.81
C GLN A 358 0.97 -25.30 -25.61
N ARG A 359 1.39 -26.28 -24.83
CA ARG A 359 2.22 -26.06 -23.66
C ARG A 359 3.62 -25.58 -24.10
N PRO A 360 4.20 -24.55 -23.47
CA PRO A 360 5.52 -24.03 -23.87
C PRO A 360 6.66 -24.99 -23.56
N SER A 361 6.52 -25.78 -22.49
CA SER A 361 7.46 -26.85 -22.15
C SER A 361 6.72 -27.98 -21.43
N THR A 362 7.11 -29.22 -21.66
CA THR A 362 6.50 -30.40 -21.05
C THR A 362 7.53 -31.20 -20.27
N GLU A 363 7.08 -32.06 -19.36
CA GLU A 363 7.95 -33.01 -18.65
C GLU A 363 8.57 -34.03 -19.62
N LEU A 364 7.98 -34.21 -20.80
CA LEU A 364 8.43 -35.13 -21.85
C LEU A 364 9.57 -34.56 -22.69
N ASP A 365 9.75 -33.23 -22.75
CA ASP A 365 10.76 -32.60 -23.63
C ASP A 365 12.20 -33.02 -23.31
N GLY A 366 12.45 -33.50 -22.08
CA GLY A 366 13.76 -34.00 -21.65
C GLY A 366 13.95 -35.51 -21.78
N LEU A 367 12.93 -36.26 -22.23
CA LEU A 367 12.96 -37.71 -22.33
C LEU A 367 13.30 -38.16 -23.77
N PRO A 368 14.06 -39.26 -23.95
CA PRO A 368 14.31 -39.83 -25.28
C PRO A 368 13.01 -40.27 -25.98
N GLU A 369 12.95 -40.16 -27.31
CA GLU A 369 11.76 -40.56 -28.11
C GLU A 369 11.38 -42.04 -27.93
N ASP A 370 12.37 -42.92 -27.76
CA ASP A 370 12.16 -44.36 -27.47
C ASP A 370 11.41 -44.60 -26.16
N TYR A 371 11.54 -43.68 -25.20
CA TYR A 371 10.82 -43.76 -23.92
C TYR A 371 9.41 -43.18 -24.06
N ILE A 372 9.25 -42.08 -24.80
CA ILE A 372 7.93 -41.46 -25.06
C ILE A 372 7.02 -42.44 -25.82
N SER A 373 7.57 -43.20 -26.77
CA SER A 373 6.82 -44.21 -27.53
C SER A 373 6.39 -45.43 -26.70
N GLN A 374 6.96 -45.64 -25.52
CA GLN A 374 6.53 -46.68 -24.58
C GLN A 374 5.40 -46.22 -23.65
N LEU A 375 5.16 -44.91 -23.52
CA LEU A 375 4.06 -44.37 -22.73
C LEU A 375 2.73 -44.54 -23.48
N SER A 376 1.62 -44.69 -22.75
CA SER A 376 0.31 -44.69 -23.39
C SER A 376 0.02 -43.35 -24.06
N GLU A 377 -0.62 -43.39 -25.23
CA GLU A 377 -1.00 -42.18 -25.97
C GLU A 377 -1.81 -41.21 -25.10
N GLU A 378 -2.72 -41.74 -24.27
CA GLU A 378 -3.51 -40.96 -23.31
C GLU A 378 -2.64 -40.20 -22.30
N LEU A 379 -1.59 -40.83 -21.76
CA LEU A 379 -0.69 -40.18 -20.81
C LEU A 379 0.16 -39.12 -21.50
N VAL A 380 0.61 -39.39 -22.73
CA VAL A 380 1.36 -38.41 -23.53
C VAL A 380 0.49 -37.21 -23.86
N GLU A 381 -0.75 -37.42 -24.29
CA GLU A 381 -1.71 -36.35 -24.59
C GLU A 381 -2.05 -35.54 -23.34
N THR A 382 -2.37 -36.20 -22.22
CA THR A 382 -2.66 -35.54 -20.93
C THR A 382 -1.46 -34.73 -20.40
N THR A 383 -0.24 -35.24 -20.60
CA THR A 383 0.99 -34.55 -20.17
C THR A 383 1.30 -33.34 -21.06
N LYS A 384 1.05 -33.46 -22.37
CA LYS A 384 1.19 -32.36 -23.34
C LYS A 384 0.08 -31.32 -23.22
N ALA A 385 -1.11 -31.72 -22.79
CA ALA A 385 -2.24 -30.83 -22.61
C ALA A 385 -1.95 -29.84 -21.46
N PRO A 386 -2.06 -28.53 -21.73
CA PRO A 386 -1.84 -27.52 -20.70
C PRO A 386 -2.98 -27.54 -19.67
N SER A 387 -2.74 -26.92 -18.51
CA SER A 387 -3.81 -26.51 -17.59
C SER A 387 -4.01 -24.99 -17.67
N PRO A 388 -4.65 -24.50 -18.74
CA PRO A 388 -4.66 -23.08 -19.07
C PRO A 388 -5.59 -22.25 -18.17
N PHE A 389 -5.12 -21.06 -17.79
CA PHE A 389 -5.93 -19.97 -17.25
C PHE A 389 -5.54 -18.65 -17.90
N ALA A 390 -6.49 -17.72 -18.01
CA ALA A 390 -6.27 -16.41 -18.60
C ALA A 390 -6.14 -15.34 -17.50
N VAL A 391 -5.22 -14.41 -17.71
CA VAL A 391 -5.00 -13.21 -16.91
C VAL A 391 -5.24 -12.01 -17.81
N ILE A 392 -6.31 -11.29 -17.54
CA ILE A 392 -6.66 -10.03 -18.22
C ILE A 392 -6.01 -8.91 -17.44
N THR A 393 -5.33 -8.00 -18.11
CA THR A 393 -4.74 -6.81 -17.51
C THR A 393 -5.20 -5.57 -18.27
N ILE A 394 -5.72 -4.57 -17.55
CA ILE A 394 -6.22 -3.33 -18.13
C ILE A 394 -5.34 -2.19 -17.63
N ASP A 395 -4.69 -1.50 -18.57
CA ASP A 395 -3.74 -0.40 -18.32
C ASP A 395 -2.66 -0.74 -17.28
N GLU A 396 -2.27 -2.01 -17.21
CA GLU A 396 -1.32 -2.56 -16.22
C GLU A 396 -1.76 -2.42 -14.75
N ARG A 397 -3.01 -2.02 -14.50
CA ARG A 397 -3.53 -1.69 -13.17
C ARG A 397 -4.53 -2.73 -12.68
N ASP A 398 -5.58 -2.96 -13.45
CA ASP A 398 -6.63 -3.90 -13.08
C ASP A 398 -6.35 -5.27 -13.67
N ILE A 399 -6.38 -6.29 -12.84
CA ILE A 399 -6.08 -7.66 -13.25
C ILE A 399 -7.30 -8.53 -12.96
N TYR A 400 -7.68 -9.38 -13.89
CA TYR A 400 -8.73 -10.37 -13.73
C TYR A 400 -8.16 -11.73 -14.11
N VAL A 401 -8.57 -12.79 -13.42
CA VAL A 401 -8.01 -14.13 -13.60
C VAL A 401 -9.14 -15.14 -13.72
N THR A 402 -9.15 -15.92 -14.80
CA THR A 402 -10.15 -16.99 -15.01
C THR A 402 -9.83 -18.23 -14.19
N TYR A 403 -10.72 -19.22 -14.20
CA TYR A 403 -10.43 -20.58 -13.71
C TYR A 403 -9.39 -21.26 -14.60
N ASP A 404 -8.55 -22.10 -14.00
CA ASP A 404 -7.79 -23.07 -14.74
C ASP A 404 -8.72 -24.20 -15.20
N GLN A 405 -8.48 -24.71 -16.42
CA GLN A 405 -9.07 -25.97 -16.86
C GLN A 405 -7.95 -26.98 -16.99
N GLN A 406 -8.12 -28.15 -16.37
CA GLN A 406 -7.08 -29.18 -16.38
C GLN A 406 -7.03 -29.87 -17.74
N ASP A 407 -5.81 -30.13 -18.19
CA ASP A 407 -5.48 -31.06 -19.28
C ASP A 407 -6.28 -30.84 -20.57
N THR A 408 -6.42 -29.58 -21.01
CA THR A 408 -7.18 -29.25 -22.22
C THR A 408 -6.45 -28.27 -23.13
N HIS A 409 -6.44 -28.60 -24.43
CA HIS A 409 -5.99 -27.71 -25.50
C HIS A 409 -7.04 -26.64 -25.84
N ASN A 410 -8.30 -26.85 -25.46
CA ASN A 410 -9.43 -26.02 -25.87
C ASN A 410 -10.29 -25.63 -24.65
N PRO A 411 -9.80 -24.75 -23.76
CA PRO A 411 -10.54 -24.39 -22.56
C PRO A 411 -11.79 -23.55 -22.88
N ASP A 412 -12.88 -23.79 -22.14
CA ASP A 412 -14.16 -23.04 -22.23
C ASP A 412 -14.49 -22.39 -20.89
N TRP A 413 -13.89 -21.22 -20.62
CA TRP A 413 -14.04 -20.51 -19.35
C TRP A 413 -15.45 -19.93 -19.16
N GLY A 414 -16.02 -19.34 -20.21
CA GLY A 414 -17.33 -18.69 -20.15
C GLY A 414 -17.47 -17.64 -19.04
N GLU A 415 -16.40 -16.92 -18.71
CA GLU A 415 -16.38 -15.93 -17.62
C GLU A 415 -16.55 -14.50 -18.14
N SER A 416 -17.31 -13.69 -17.40
CA SER A 416 -17.58 -12.28 -17.72
C SER A 416 -17.17 -11.36 -16.58
N PHE A 417 -16.57 -10.22 -16.93
CA PHE A 417 -16.09 -9.20 -16.02
C PHE A 417 -16.61 -7.84 -16.48
N ASP A 418 -17.26 -7.09 -15.61
CA ASP A 418 -17.61 -5.70 -15.88
C ASP A 418 -16.42 -4.83 -15.46
N VAL A 419 -15.86 -4.08 -16.41
CA VAL A 419 -14.67 -3.27 -16.19
C VAL A 419 -14.86 -1.85 -16.72
N GLU A 420 -14.43 -0.87 -15.94
CA GLU A 420 -14.30 0.51 -16.39
C GLU A 420 -13.04 0.65 -17.26
N VAL A 421 -13.24 1.03 -18.53
CA VAL A 421 -12.17 1.28 -19.50
C VAL A 421 -12.31 2.67 -20.10
N GLY A 422 -11.18 3.35 -20.28
CA GLY A 422 -11.06 4.61 -21.02
C GLY A 422 -10.81 4.35 -22.51
N ASP A 423 -10.98 5.38 -23.34
CA ASP A 423 -10.95 5.25 -24.81
C ASP A 423 -9.58 4.76 -25.32
N LEU A 424 -8.50 5.12 -24.62
CA LEU A 424 -7.13 4.65 -24.88
C LEU A 424 -6.71 3.45 -24.04
N SER A 425 -7.62 2.86 -23.25
CA SER A 425 -7.26 1.72 -22.40
C SER A 425 -6.81 0.53 -23.23
N THR A 426 -5.70 -0.07 -22.82
CA THR A 426 -5.15 -1.29 -23.42
C THR A 426 -5.53 -2.49 -22.56
N VAL A 427 -6.16 -3.48 -23.18
CA VAL A 427 -6.51 -4.73 -22.53
C VAL A 427 -5.58 -5.83 -23.03
N VAL A 428 -4.74 -6.35 -22.14
CA VAL A 428 -3.82 -7.44 -22.45
C VAL A 428 -4.34 -8.72 -21.82
N VAL A 429 -4.66 -9.72 -22.64
CA VAL A 429 -5.06 -11.05 -22.18
C VAL A 429 -3.87 -11.98 -22.33
N ARG A 430 -3.37 -12.51 -21.21
CA ARG A 430 -2.24 -13.44 -21.16
C ARG A 430 -2.74 -14.82 -20.74
N ILE A 431 -2.38 -15.87 -21.45
CA ILE A 431 -2.75 -17.24 -21.12
C ILE A 431 -1.53 -17.95 -20.56
N PHE A 432 -1.70 -18.53 -19.38
CA PHE A 432 -0.65 -19.25 -18.66
C PHE A 432 -1.04 -20.70 -18.45
N ASP A 433 -0.03 -21.56 -18.35
CA ASP A 433 -0.17 -22.95 -17.93
C ASP A 433 0.19 -23.11 -16.44
N LEU A 434 -0.78 -23.58 -15.65
CA LEU A 434 -0.61 -23.80 -14.21
C LEU A 434 0.44 -24.88 -13.92
N LYS A 435 0.50 -25.96 -14.71
CA LYS A 435 1.47 -27.04 -14.48
C LYS A 435 2.92 -26.56 -14.63
N CYS A 436 3.22 -25.80 -15.69
CA CYS A 436 4.53 -25.17 -15.86
C CYS A 436 4.86 -24.23 -14.71
N MET A 437 3.88 -23.45 -14.23
CA MET A 437 4.09 -22.51 -13.12
C MET A 437 4.44 -23.23 -11.81
N ASP A 438 3.74 -24.32 -11.48
CA ASP A 438 4.01 -25.14 -10.30
C ASP A 438 5.38 -25.84 -10.38
N ALA A 439 5.80 -26.22 -11.59
CA ALA A 439 7.12 -26.78 -11.85
C ALA A 439 8.25 -25.73 -11.93
N GLY A 440 7.94 -24.43 -11.80
CA GLY A 440 8.93 -23.34 -11.90
C GLY A 440 9.51 -23.14 -13.31
N ARG A 441 8.77 -23.56 -14.35
CA ARG A 441 9.14 -23.45 -15.77
C ARG A 441 8.47 -22.22 -16.43
N PRO A 442 8.90 -21.80 -17.63
CA PRO A 442 8.17 -20.78 -18.40
C PRO A 442 6.73 -21.23 -18.61
N SER A 443 5.77 -20.46 -18.09
CA SER A 443 4.34 -20.80 -18.08
C SER A 443 3.50 -20.03 -19.09
N LEU A 444 4.04 -18.97 -19.70
CA LEU A 444 3.30 -18.16 -20.67
C LEU A 444 3.08 -18.97 -21.97
N ILE A 445 1.82 -19.30 -22.26
CA ILE A 445 1.42 -19.95 -23.52
C ILE A 445 1.44 -18.90 -24.65
N GLY A 446 0.85 -17.74 -24.39
CA GLY A 446 0.81 -16.61 -25.32
C GLY A 446 -0.04 -15.47 -24.77
N TYR A 447 -0.05 -14.35 -25.46
CA TYR A 447 -0.86 -13.19 -25.10
C TYR A 447 -1.47 -12.52 -26.32
N THR A 448 -2.54 -11.75 -26.11
CA THR A 448 -3.11 -10.86 -27.12
C THR A 448 -3.38 -9.50 -26.50
N THR A 449 -3.26 -8.44 -27.30
CA THR A 449 -3.50 -7.06 -26.88
C THR A 449 -4.67 -6.50 -27.68
N LEU A 450 -5.60 -5.89 -26.97
CA LEU A 450 -6.87 -5.42 -27.50
C LEU A 450 -7.05 -3.96 -27.12
N LEU A 451 -7.58 -3.19 -28.07
CA LEU A 451 -8.14 -1.87 -27.84
C LEU A 451 -9.67 -2.01 -27.86
N PRO A 452 -10.36 -1.93 -26.71
CA PRO A 452 -11.79 -2.26 -26.61
C PRO A 452 -12.65 -1.52 -27.63
N PHE A 453 -12.35 -0.24 -27.85
CA PHE A 453 -13.10 0.64 -28.75
C PHE A 453 -12.67 0.55 -30.22
N SER A 454 -11.62 -0.23 -30.53
CA SER A 454 -11.35 -0.64 -31.91
C SER A 454 -12.21 -1.84 -32.32
N VAL A 455 -12.70 -2.61 -31.35
CA VAL A 455 -13.55 -3.79 -31.56
C VAL A 455 -15.03 -3.41 -31.46
N LEU A 456 -15.40 -2.54 -30.52
CA LEU A 456 -16.74 -1.98 -30.39
C LEU A 456 -16.85 -0.75 -31.32
N PRO A 457 -17.63 -0.81 -32.42
CA PRO A 457 -17.84 0.37 -33.24
C PRO A 457 -18.44 1.49 -32.38
N PRO A 458 -18.04 2.76 -32.58
CA PRO A 458 -18.69 3.87 -31.90
C PRO A 458 -20.18 3.82 -32.22
N PRO A 459 -21.07 4.10 -31.23
CA PRO A 459 -22.49 4.24 -31.52
C PRO A 459 -22.62 5.30 -32.62
N SER A 460 -23.00 4.89 -33.82
CA SER A 460 -23.05 5.80 -34.96
C SER A 460 -24.08 6.87 -34.62
N ALA A 461 -23.62 8.13 -34.56
CA ALA A 461 -24.47 9.28 -34.24
C ALA A 461 -25.63 9.47 -35.25
N GLU A 462 -25.61 8.73 -36.36
CA GLU A 462 -26.61 8.77 -37.43
C GLU A 462 -27.71 7.70 -37.32
N ALA A 463 -27.65 6.77 -36.35
CA ALA A 463 -28.72 5.79 -36.13
C ALA A 463 -29.92 6.35 -35.33
N VAL A 464 -30.23 7.65 -35.48
CA VAL A 464 -31.46 8.29 -34.97
C VAL A 464 -32.60 8.11 -35.99
N GLY A 465 -32.68 6.93 -36.59
CA GLY A 465 -33.91 6.44 -37.20
C GLY A 465 -34.72 5.69 -36.13
N PRO A 466 -36.06 5.69 -36.16
CA PRO A 466 -36.85 4.85 -35.28
C PRO A 466 -36.57 3.38 -35.60
N VAL A 467 -35.60 2.77 -34.90
CA VAL A 467 -35.36 1.34 -34.93
C VAL A 467 -36.59 0.69 -34.31
N THR A 468 -37.35 -0.04 -35.12
CA THR A 468 -38.43 -0.90 -34.67
C THR A 468 -37.86 -1.92 -33.68
N GLN A 469 -38.14 -1.75 -32.39
CA GLN A 469 -37.68 -2.53 -31.22
C GLN A 469 -37.89 -4.06 -31.28
N ALA A 470 -38.46 -4.61 -32.35
CA ALA A 470 -38.88 -6.00 -32.40
C ALA A 470 -37.78 -6.99 -32.84
N ASP A 471 -36.74 -6.55 -33.55
CA ASP A 471 -35.77 -7.47 -34.17
C ASP A 471 -34.38 -7.52 -33.49
N GLU A 472 -34.13 -6.69 -32.48
CA GLU A 472 -32.78 -6.53 -31.89
C GLU A 472 -32.53 -7.39 -30.64
N ALA A 473 -33.56 -8.04 -30.08
CA ALA A 473 -33.45 -8.78 -28.82
C ALA A 473 -32.69 -10.13 -28.93
N ASP A 474 -32.49 -10.67 -30.14
CA ASP A 474 -31.90 -12.00 -30.35
C ASP A 474 -30.51 -12.00 -31.02
N ALA A 475 -29.93 -10.83 -31.30
CA ALA A 475 -28.59 -10.77 -31.89
C ALA A 475 -27.53 -11.15 -30.85
N ALA A 476 -27.11 -12.42 -30.86
CA ALA A 476 -26.03 -12.91 -30.02
C ALA A 476 -24.77 -12.04 -30.21
N PRO A 477 -24.09 -11.62 -29.13
CA PRO A 477 -22.92 -10.76 -29.24
C PRO A 477 -21.84 -11.42 -30.09
N ALA A 478 -21.26 -10.66 -31.02
CA ALA A 478 -20.24 -11.16 -31.93
C ALA A 478 -19.04 -11.72 -31.15
N VAL A 479 -18.74 -13.01 -31.36
CA VAL A 479 -17.57 -13.68 -30.78
C VAL A 479 -16.37 -13.42 -31.67
N HIS A 480 -15.37 -12.70 -31.16
CA HIS A 480 -14.14 -12.44 -31.88
C HIS A 480 -13.04 -13.41 -31.43
N ALA A 481 -12.38 -14.07 -32.39
CA ALA A 481 -11.23 -14.94 -32.15
C ALA A 481 -9.94 -14.15 -32.42
N PHE A 482 -9.09 -14.02 -31.41
CA PHE A 482 -7.81 -13.31 -31.49
C PHE A 482 -6.65 -14.31 -31.47
N GLN A 483 -5.68 -14.14 -32.37
CA GLN A 483 -4.47 -14.94 -32.36
C GLN A 483 -3.59 -14.58 -31.17
N LEU A 484 -2.93 -15.58 -30.59
CA LEU A 484 -1.96 -15.37 -29.51
C LEU A 484 -0.58 -15.05 -30.09
N VAL A 485 0.19 -14.25 -29.37
CA VAL A 485 1.58 -13.90 -29.66
C VAL A 485 2.46 -14.43 -28.55
N ARG A 486 3.62 -15.01 -28.91
CA ARG A 486 4.68 -15.41 -27.99
C ARG A 486 6.03 -15.08 -28.60
N ASP A 487 6.91 -14.42 -27.84
CA ASP A 487 8.26 -14.03 -28.28
C ASP A 487 8.28 -13.25 -29.60
N GLY A 488 7.25 -12.43 -29.84
CA GLY A 488 7.09 -11.64 -31.06
C GLY A 488 6.52 -12.41 -32.26
N ALA A 489 6.30 -13.72 -32.16
CA ALA A 489 5.70 -14.55 -33.21
C ALA A 489 4.21 -14.83 -32.96
N THR A 490 3.39 -14.77 -34.01
CA THR A 490 1.97 -15.14 -33.98
C THR A 490 1.79 -16.65 -33.99
N LEU A 491 1.05 -17.20 -33.03
CA LEU A 491 0.69 -18.61 -32.93
C LEU A 491 -0.57 -18.87 -33.75
N HIS A 492 -0.43 -19.29 -35.01
CA HIS A 492 -1.56 -19.46 -35.93
C HIS A 492 -2.61 -20.49 -35.49
N GLU A 493 -2.19 -21.51 -34.73
CA GLU A 493 -3.09 -22.56 -34.23
C GLU A 493 -3.76 -22.18 -32.91
N SER A 494 -3.23 -21.19 -32.19
CA SER A 494 -3.71 -20.82 -30.86
C SER A 494 -4.51 -19.52 -30.89
N THR A 495 -5.81 -19.62 -30.60
CA THR A 495 -6.72 -18.47 -30.59
C THR A 495 -7.45 -18.34 -29.27
N VAL A 496 -7.82 -17.11 -28.88
CA VAL A 496 -8.67 -16.82 -27.71
C VAL A 496 -9.96 -16.14 -28.16
N SER A 497 -11.09 -16.64 -27.69
CA SER A 497 -12.43 -16.16 -28.04
C SER A 497 -12.94 -15.19 -26.98
N ILE A 498 -13.13 -13.93 -27.36
CA ILE A 498 -13.51 -12.84 -26.48
C ILE A 498 -14.73 -12.12 -27.05
N THR A 499 -15.69 -11.81 -26.18
CA THR A 499 -16.86 -10.98 -26.50
C THR A 499 -16.83 -9.73 -25.63
N LEU A 500 -17.03 -8.56 -26.26
CA LEU A 500 -17.15 -7.27 -25.58
C LEU A 500 -18.60 -6.80 -25.70
N SER A 501 -19.17 -6.26 -24.62
CA SER A 501 -20.50 -5.64 -24.65
C SER A 501 -20.51 -4.36 -23.82
N MET A 502 -21.22 -3.33 -24.31
CA MET A 502 -21.52 -2.12 -23.52
C MET A 502 -22.77 -2.28 -22.65
N ASP A 503 -23.59 -3.30 -22.89
CA ASP A 503 -24.74 -3.61 -22.05
C ASP A 503 -24.28 -4.30 -20.76
N THR A 504 -24.29 -3.52 -19.69
CA THR A 504 -23.95 -3.93 -18.33
C THR A 504 -25.16 -3.97 -17.41
N GLU A 505 -26.36 -3.64 -17.89
CA GLU A 505 -27.57 -3.58 -17.07
C GLU A 505 -28.08 -4.97 -16.71
N GLY A 506 -27.91 -5.95 -17.62
CA GLY A 506 -28.25 -7.34 -17.36
C GLY A 506 -27.34 -8.00 -16.32
N PRO A 507 -27.83 -8.98 -15.54
CA PRO A 507 -26.99 -9.75 -14.64
C PRO A 507 -25.86 -10.44 -15.42
N LEU A 508 -24.68 -10.56 -14.80
CA LEU A 508 -23.59 -11.33 -15.39
C LEU A 508 -24.08 -12.75 -15.66
N PRO A 509 -23.79 -13.31 -16.84
CA PRO A 509 -24.09 -14.72 -17.09
C PRO A 509 -23.42 -15.54 -15.99
N PRO A 510 -24.12 -16.52 -15.41
CA PRO A 510 -23.53 -17.35 -14.37
C PRO A 510 -22.25 -17.98 -14.95
N PRO A 511 -21.11 -17.89 -14.25
CA PRO A 511 -19.90 -18.51 -14.73
C PRO A 511 -20.17 -19.99 -14.98
N LYS A 512 -19.65 -20.54 -16.08
CA LYS A 512 -19.59 -21.99 -16.24
C LYS A 512 -18.66 -22.51 -15.17
N LEU A 513 -19.25 -22.87 -14.03
CA LEU A 513 -18.47 -23.40 -12.93
C LEU A 513 -17.78 -24.67 -13.42
N PRO A 514 -16.49 -24.87 -13.12
CA PRO A 514 -15.82 -26.11 -13.47
C PRO A 514 -16.63 -27.28 -12.88
N PRO A 515 -16.78 -28.40 -13.62
CA PRO A 515 -17.72 -29.48 -13.27
C PRO A 515 -17.40 -30.21 -11.95
N ARG A 516 -16.33 -29.82 -11.23
CA ARG A 516 -15.91 -30.44 -9.99
C ARG A 516 -15.67 -29.37 -8.91
N PHE A 517 -16.69 -29.09 -8.10
CA PHE A 517 -16.45 -28.61 -6.74
C PHE A 517 -16.27 -29.83 -5.82
N ARG A 518 -15.18 -29.86 -5.04
CA ARG A 518 -14.95 -30.93 -4.04
C ARG A 518 -15.79 -30.76 -2.76
N GLY A 519 -16.97 -30.14 -2.88
CA GLY A 519 -17.89 -29.88 -1.78
C GLY A 519 -17.67 -28.55 -1.05
N LEU A 520 -18.65 -28.21 -0.21
CA LEU A 520 -18.67 -27.01 0.64
C LEU A 520 -17.58 -27.13 1.72
N LYS A 521 -16.55 -26.27 1.69
CA LYS A 521 -15.51 -26.15 2.72
C LYS A 521 -16.10 -25.60 4.03
N GLY A 522 -17.05 -24.68 3.92
CA GLY A 522 -17.79 -24.15 5.07
C GLY A 522 -18.60 -22.92 4.72
N THR A 523 -19.56 -22.58 5.57
CA THR A 523 -20.40 -21.39 5.46
C THR A 523 -20.06 -20.42 6.58
N ARG A 524 -19.77 -19.17 6.24
CA ARG A 524 -19.55 -18.07 7.19
C ARG A 524 -20.69 -17.07 7.07
N GLU A 525 -21.44 -16.87 8.14
CA GLU A 525 -22.49 -15.86 8.20
C GLU A 525 -22.00 -14.63 8.98
N ASP A 526 -21.96 -13.46 8.34
CA ASP A 526 -21.71 -12.16 8.99
C ASP A 526 -23.02 -11.36 9.05
N ARG A 527 -23.41 -10.95 10.26
CA ARG A 527 -24.64 -10.18 10.51
C ARG A 527 -24.26 -8.80 10.99
N ARG A 528 -24.51 -7.78 10.17
CA ARG A 528 -24.34 -6.37 10.54
C ARG A 528 -25.69 -5.70 10.72
N VAL A 529 -25.89 -5.16 11.92
CA VAL A 529 -27.13 -4.49 12.31
C VAL A 529 -26.79 -3.06 12.70
N GLY A 530 -27.06 -2.11 11.79
CA GLY A 530 -26.97 -0.68 12.07
C GLY A 530 -28.35 -0.15 12.36
N ILE A 531 -28.75 -0.10 13.64
CA ILE A 531 -30.06 0.44 14.06
C ILE A 531 -29.83 1.68 14.89
N ILE A 532 -30.44 2.78 14.46
CA ILE A 532 -30.54 4.04 15.20
C ILE A 532 -32.02 4.23 15.55
N LYS A 533 -32.33 4.33 16.84
CA LYS A 533 -33.70 4.59 17.31
C LYS A 533 -33.85 6.09 17.55
N PHE A 534 -34.68 6.76 16.77
CA PHE A 534 -34.95 8.20 16.93
C PHE A 534 -36.46 8.45 16.95
N ARG A 535 -36.96 9.06 18.04
CA ARG A 535 -38.39 9.39 18.25
C ARG A 535 -39.36 8.22 18.03
N GLY A 536 -39.06 7.05 18.59
CA GLY A 536 -39.92 5.86 18.49
C GLY A 536 -39.86 5.14 17.13
N LYS A 537 -39.32 5.78 16.09
CA LYS A 537 -39.05 5.16 14.79
C LYS A 537 -37.66 4.51 14.81
N ARG A 538 -37.56 3.30 14.24
CA ARG A 538 -36.30 2.59 14.04
C ARG A 538 -35.81 2.90 12.64
N PHE A 539 -34.67 3.56 12.54
CA PHE A 539 -33.99 3.81 11.28
C PHE A 539 -32.76 2.91 11.21
N GLY A 540 -32.45 2.40 10.03
CA GLY A 540 -31.30 1.53 9.86
C GLY A 540 -31.50 0.42 8.84
N SER A 541 -30.46 -0.39 8.69
CA SER A 541 -30.46 -1.58 7.85
C SER A 541 -29.93 -2.78 8.62
N LYS A 542 -30.46 -3.95 8.28
CA LYS A 542 -29.85 -5.23 8.64
C LYS A 542 -29.27 -5.81 7.35
N LYS A 543 -27.96 -6.04 7.36
CA LYS A 543 -27.26 -6.74 6.28
C LYS A 543 -26.83 -8.10 6.82
N THR A 544 -27.32 -9.16 6.20
CA THR A 544 -26.88 -10.53 6.44
C THR A 544 -26.09 -10.97 5.23
N THR A 545 -24.83 -11.31 5.44
CA THR A 545 -23.93 -11.82 4.41
C THR A 545 -23.67 -13.28 4.75
N ALA A 546 -24.15 -14.21 3.94
CA ALA A 546 -23.76 -15.61 4.00
C ALA A 546 -22.69 -15.86 2.93
N THR A 547 -21.53 -16.33 3.33
CA THR A 547 -20.41 -16.64 2.43
C THR A 547 -20.14 -18.14 2.49
N GLU A 548 -20.49 -18.84 1.43
CA GLU A 548 -20.17 -20.25 1.25
C GLU A 548 -18.84 -20.39 0.54
N THR A 549 -17.91 -21.12 1.13
CA THR A 549 -16.58 -21.38 0.57
C THR A 549 -16.56 -22.78 -0.02
N TYR A 550 -16.15 -22.91 -1.27
CA TYR A 550 -16.04 -24.19 -1.97
C TYR A 550 -14.59 -24.51 -2.31
N TRP A 551 -14.21 -25.78 -2.23
CA TRP A 551 -12.94 -26.26 -2.76
C TRP A 551 -13.05 -26.43 -4.29
N LEU A 552 -12.13 -25.82 -5.03
CA LEU A 552 -11.88 -26.18 -6.43
C LEU A 552 -11.10 -27.51 -6.45
N ALA A 553 -11.51 -28.43 -7.32
CA ALA A 553 -11.06 -29.82 -7.33
C ALA A 553 -9.69 -30.08 -7.95
#